data_AF-A0A383AY26-F1
#
_entry.id   AF-A0A383AY26-F1
#
_cell.length_a   1.000
_cell.length_b   1.000
_cell.length_c   1.000
_cell.angle_alpha   90.00
_cell.angle_beta   90.00
_cell.angle_gamma   90.00
#
_symmetry.space_group_name_H-M   'P 1'
#
loop_
_entity.id
_entity.type
_entity.pdbx_description
1 polymer ?
#
loop_
_entity_poly.entity_id
_entity_poly.type
_entity_poly.pdbx_seq_one_letter_code
_entity_poly.pdbx_strand_id
1 'polypeptide(L)'
;MNRFSRHIHIPGMATLALALLTAALGLSACAYRPFAGPLLPAEDQGQNMAVHDNGGIVYQFDRFEVTLRPVTDAELNRTFLNASTAGNKSTNAFTFGDTPFPAPDSTRQRFTVFQVSVKNYSFPKVLVDPAKVILVAGNGREYPSLSLQQLETYYRAYAIGYRGNEYSRLRERLEMMRRTMFR
;
A
#
# COMPACT_ATOMS: atom_id res chain seq x y z
N MET A 1 -68.63 28.75 -6.55
CA MET A 1 -67.72 27.78 -7.21
C MET A 1 -66.36 28.45 -7.36
N ASN A 2 -65.18 27.94 -6.98
CA ASN A 2 -64.71 26.68 -6.39
C ASN A 2 -63.50 27.03 -5.49
N ARG A 3 -63.48 26.53 -4.25
CA ARG A 3 -62.29 26.57 -3.38
C ARG A 3 -61.30 25.51 -3.87
N PHE A 4 -60.15 25.91 -4.41
CA PHE A 4 -58.99 25.03 -4.52
C PHE A 4 -58.30 24.94 -3.15
N SER A 5 -58.60 23.88 -2.41
CA SER A 5 -57.88 23.52 -1.19
C SER A 5 -56.56 22.86 -1.58
N ARG A 6 -55.43 23.58 -1.46
CA ARG A 6 -54.09 22.98 -1.53
C ARG A 6 -53.82 22.30 -0.19
N HIS A 7 -53.92 20.97 -0.18
CA HIS A 7 -53.49 20.16 0.96
C HIS A 7 -51.97 20.29 1.12
N ILE A 8 -51.54 21.07 2.12
CA ILE A 8 -50.16 21.07 2.60
C ILE A 8 -49.97 19.76 3.35
N HIS A 9 -49.22 18.84 2.76
CA HIS A 9 -48.84 17.58 3.40
C HIS A 9 -47.81 17.89 4.48
N ILE A 10 -48.23 17.86 5.75
CA ILE A 10 -47.35 17.96 6.90
C ILE A 10 -46.68 16.57 7.04
N PRO A 11 -45.36 16.43 6.81
CA PRO A 11 -44.70 15.14 6.97
C PRO A 11 -44.81 14.71 8.44
N GLY A 12 -45.40 13.53 8.68
CA GLY A 12 -45.53 12.97 10.03
C GLY A 12 -44.15 12.69 10.65
N MET A 13 -44.06 12.74 11.98
CA MET A 13 -42.81 12.53 12.75
C MET A 13 -42.02 11.28 12.31
N ALA A 14 -42.70 10.24 11.82
CA ALA A 14 -42.07 9.03 11.28
C ALA A 14 -41.25 9.28 9.99
N THR A 15 -41.72 10.15 9.10
CA THR A 15 -40.99 10.52 7.87
C THR A 15 -39.77 11.39 8.16
N LEU A 16 -39.86 12.26 9.19
CA LEU A 16 -38.72 13.05 9.65
C LEU A 16 -37.65 12.19 10.33
N ALA A 17 -38.08 11.21 11.15
CA ALA A 17 -37.18 10.25 11.80
C ALA A 17 -36.47 9.35 10.78
N LEU A 18 -37.18 8.88 9.74
CA LEU A 18 -36.59 8.06 8.68
C LEU A 18 -35.59 8.86 7.82
N ALA A 19 -35.88 10.14 7.55
CA ALA A 19 -34.97 11.05 6.87
C ALA A 19 -33.70 11.35 7.69
N LEU A 20 -33.84 11.53 9.01
CA LEU A 20 -32.70 11.70 9.93
C LEU A 20 -31.86 10.43 10.04
N LEU A 21 -32.49 9.25 10.08
CA LEU A 21 -31.78 7.97 10.14
C LEU A 21 -31.00 7.70 8.84
N THR A 22 -31.60 7.98 7.68
CA THR A 22 -30.93 7.83 6.38
C THR A 22 -29.81 8.84 6.17
N ALA A 23 -29.96 10.09 6.65
CA ALA A 23 -28.89 11.08 6.66
C ALA A 23 -27.73 10.67 7.60
N ALA A 24 -28.04 10.17 8.79
CA ALA A 24 -27.03 9.69 9.75
C ALA A 24 -26.27 8.47 9.22
N LEU A 25 -26.96 7.51 8.59
CA LEU A 25 -26.34 6.36 7.93
C LEU A 25 -25.47 6.80 6.74
N GLY A 26 -25.92 7.77 5.94
CA GLY A 26 -25.16 8.34 4.81
C GLY A 26 -23.89 9.08 5.25
N LEU A 27 -23.93 9.78 6.40
CA LEU A 27 -22.77 10.49 6.96
C LEU A 27 -21.78 9.54 7.65
N SER A 28 -22.24 8.43 8.23
CA SER A 28 -21.37 7.39 8.80
C SER A 28 -20.66 6.53 7.75
N ALA A 29 -21.04 6.65 6.47
CA ALA A 29 -20.40 5.97 5.35
C ALA A 29 -19.13 6.69 4.84
N CYS A 30 -18.59 7.66 5.59
CA CYS A 30 -17.20 8.11 5.43
C CYS A 30 -16.27 6.93 5.72
N ALA A 31 -16.05 6.10 4.71
CA ALA A 31 -15.17 4.94 4.76
C ALA A 31 -13.75 5.42 5.05
N TYR A 32 -13.38 5.41 6.33
CA TYR A 32 -12.00 5.52 6.76
C TYR A 32 -11.25 4.37 6.08
N ARG A 33 -10.35 4.71 5.15
CA ARG A 33 -9.49 3.73 4.50
C ARG A 33 -8.20 3.65 5.33
N PRO A 34 -8.02 2.62 6.17
CA PRO A 34 -6.77 2.46 6.89
C PRO A 34 -5.68 2.18 5.86
N PHE A 35 -4.70 3.07 5.78
CA PHE A 35 -3.42 2.79 5.13
C PHE A 35 -2.46 2.25 6.18
N ALA A 36 -1.43 1.53 5.76
CA ALA A 36 -0.36 1.17 6.67
C ALA A 36 0.24 2.46 7.24
N GLY A 37 0.23 2.59 8.57
CA GLY A 37 0.94 3.65 9.26
C GLY A 37 2.46 3.42 9.22
N PRO A 38 3.24 4.22 9.94
CA PRO A 38 4.66 3.95 10.15
C PRO A 38 4.85 2.51 10.64
N LEU A 39 5.66 1.74 9.91
CA LEU A 39 5.96 0.36 10.28
C LEU A 39 6.97 0.38 11.42
N LEU A 40 6.53 -0.10 12.57
CA LEU A 40 7.37 -0.27 13.74
C LEU A 40 7.58 -1.77 13.96
N PRO A 41 8.84 -2.22 14.12
CA PRO A 41 9.11 -3.61 14.47
C PRO A 41 8.54 -3.91 15.87
N ALA A 42 8.10 -5.16 16.08
CA ALA A 42 7.73 -5.62 17.40
C ALA A 42 8.98 -5.66 18.32
N GLU A 43 8.79 -5.41 19.61
CA GLU A 43 9.88 -5.45 20.60
C GLU A 43 10.47 -6.86 20.74
N ASP A 44 9.61 -7.89 20.68
CA ASP A 44 10.01 -9.28 20.68
C ASP A 44 10.18 -9.77 19.24
N GLN A 45 11.41 -10.11 18.88
CA GLN A 45 11.77 -10.69 17.58
C GLN A 45 12.25 -12.13 17.79
N GLY A 46 12.19 -12.94 16.72
CA GLY A 46 12.63 -14.33 16.77
C GLY A 46 14.10 -14.49 17.18
N GLN A 47 14.51 -15.72 17.49
CA GLN A 47 15.91 -16.01 17.81
C GLN A 47 16.85 -15.48 16.72
N ASN A 48 17.99 -14.93 17.15
CA ASN A 48 19.02 -14.35 16.28
C ASN A 48 18.57 -13.11 15.49
N MET A 49 17.48 -12.45 15.88
CA MET A 49 17.02 -11.19 15.30
C MET A 49 17.21 -10.03 16.28
N ALA A 50 17.67 -8.89 15.77
CA ALA A 50 17.80 -7.66 16.51
C ALA A 50 17.17 -6.49 15.75
N VAL A 51 16.53 -5.58 16.48
CA VAL A 51 15.98 -4.34 15.93
C VAL A 51 17.06 -3.25 15.98
N HIS A 52 17.25 -2.55 14.87
CA HIS A 52 18.10 -1.37 14.77
C HIS A 52 17.30 -0.08 14.99
N ASP A 53 17.97 0.99 15.41
CA ASP A 53 17.38 2.31 15.68
C ASP A 53 16.59 2.90 14.49
N ASN A 54 16.95 2.50 13.26
CA ASN A 54 16.27 2.93 12.03
C ASN A 54 14.99 2.13 11.71
N GLY A 55 14.51 1.30 12.65
CA GLY A 55 13.36 0.41 12.46
C GLY A 55 13.66 -0.82 11.58
N GLY A 56 14.93 -1.05 11.23
CA GLY A 56 15.37 -2.23 10.51
C GLY A 56 15.51 -3.44 11.45
N ILE A 57 15.41 -4.64 10.87
CA ILE A 57 15.61 -5.92 11.56
C ILE A 57 16.84 -6.58 10.94
N VAL A 58 17.75 -7.04 11.79
CA VAL A 58 18.92 -7.81 11.38
C VAL A 58 18.79 -9.21 11.94
N TYR A 59 18.80 -10.20 11.05
CA TYR A 59 19.02 -11.60 11.41
C TYR A 59 20.50 -11.92 11.27
N GLN A 60 21.12 -12.48 12.30
CA GLN A 60 22.53 -12.85 12.29
C GLN A 60 22.75 -14.27 12.81
N PHE A 61 23.35 -15.13 11.98
CA PHE A 61 23.75 -16.47 12.36
C PHE A 61 25.20 -16.72 11.93
N ASP A 62 26.11 -16.85 12.90
CA ASP A 62 27.56 -16.88 12.65
C ASP A 62 28.00 -15.63 11.84
N ARG A 63 28.62 -15.79 10.66
CA ARG A 63 28.95 -14.68 9.73
C ARG A 63 28.00 -14.62 8.53
N PHE A 64 26.76 -15.04 8.73
CA PHE A 64 25.64 -14.81 7.82
C PHE A 64 24.70 -13.77 8.42
N GLU A 65 24.40 -12.73 7.65
CA GLU A 65 23.58 -11.60 8.08
C GLU A 65 22.54 -11.28 7.01
N VAL A 66 21.29 -11.11 7.42
CA VAL A 66 20.20 -10.59 6.60
C VAL A 66 19.64 -9.35 7.27
N THR A 67 19.76 -8.21 6.62
CA THR A 67 19.19 -6.95 7.07
C THR A 67 17.94 -6.62 6.26
N LEU A 68 16.86 -6.27 6.94
CA LEU A 68 15.59 -5.82 6.40
C LEU A 68 15.31 -4.42 6.93
N ARG A 69 15.07 -3.45 6.05
CA ARG A 69 14.71 -2.08 6.45
C ARG A 69 13.47 -1.61 5.72
N PRO A 70 12.43 -1.09 6.41
CA PRO A 70 11.30 -0.46 5.72
C PRO A 70 11.76 0.78 4.97
N VAL A 71 11.29 0.94 3.73
CA VAL A 71 11.59 2.11 2.88
C VAL A 71 10.34 2.97 2.78
N THR A 72 10.49 4.26 3.04
CA THR A 72 9.38 5.22 3.00
C THR A 72 9.04 5.61 1.56
N ASP A 73 7.80 6.03 1.32
CA ASP A 73 7.37 6.57 0.01
C ASP A 73 8.24 7.76 -0.43
N ALA A 74 8.70 8.59 0.52
CA ALA A 74 9.58 9.72 0.23
C ALA A 74 10.95 9.27 -0.29
N GLU A 75 11.56 8.26 0.35
CA GLU A 75 12.81 7.66 -0.13
C GLU A 75 12.62 7.02 -1.51
N LEU A 76 11.56 6.23 -1.70
CA LEU A 76 11.24 5.59 -2.97
C LEU A 76 11.02 6.61 -4.10
N ASN A 77 10.32 7.71 -3.80
CA ASN A 77 10.09 8.79 -4.76
C ASN A 77 11.38 9.51 -5.12
N ARG A 78 12.31 9.67 -4.17
CA ARG A 78 13.62 10.25 -4.44
C ARG A 78 14.52 9.31 -5.24
N THR A 79 14.50 8.01 -4.96
CA THR A 79 15.25 6.99 -5.71
C THR A 79 14.76 6.88 -7.15
N PHE A 80 13.44 6.91 -7.37
CA PHE A 80 12.81 6.79 -8.68
C PHE A 80 12.20 8.12 -9.14
N LEU A 81 12.96 9.21 -9.01
CA LEU A 81 12.49 10.58 -9.26
C LEU A 81 11.77 10.72 -10.61
N ASN A 82 12.40 10.28 -11.70
CA ASN A 82 11.84 10.39 -13.05
C ASN A 82 10.50 9.65 -13.22
N ALA A 83 10.26 8.61 -12.43
CA ALA A 83 9.02 7.84 -12.45
C ALA A 83 7.95 8.39 -11.48
N SER A 84 8.32 9.34 -10.62
CA SER A 84 7.49 9.88 -9.54
C SER A 84 6.98 11.31 -9.76
N THR A 85 7.39 12.01 -10.83
CA THR A 85 7.11 13.44 -11.05
C THR A 85 6.16 13.72 -12.22
N ALA A 86 5.29 12.77 -12.58
CA ALA A 86 4.39 12.87 -13.72
C ALA A 86 2.90 12.95 -13.30
N GLY A 87 2.61 13.37 -12.07
CA GLY A 87 1.29 13.39 -11.46
C GLY A 87 0.57 12.04 -11.61
N ASN A 88 -0.68 12.11 -12.09
CA ASN A 88 -1.52 10.92 -12.35
C ASN A 88 -0.92 9.92 -13.35
N LYS A 89 0.13 10.31 -14.09
CA LYS A 89 0.82 9.47 -15.07
C LYS A 89 2.12 8.87 -14.53
N SER A 90 2.46 9.10 -13.27
CA SER A 90 3.66 8.57 -12.63
C SER A 90 3.76 7.05 -12.78
N THR A 91 4.93 6.58 -13.20
CA THR A 91 5.25 5.18 -13.47
C THR A 91 6.03 4.52 -12.34
N ASN A 92 6.15 5.19 -11.18
CA ASN A 92 6.66 4.57 -9.97
C ASN A 92 5.82 3.34 -9.63
N ALA A 93 6.51 2.21 -9.50
CA ALA A 93 5.92 0.91 -9.30
C ALA A 93 5.61 0.62 -7.81
N PHE A 94 6.16 1.41 -6.89
CA PHE A 94 6.06 1.20 -5.45
C PHE A 94 5.12 2.18 -4.75
N THR A 95 5.01 3.40 -5.29
CA THR A 95 4.24 4.50 -4.70
C THR A 95 3.25 5.09 -5.71
N PHE A 96 2.50 6.11 -5.29
CA PHE A 96 1.70 6.94 -6.20
C PHE A 96 2.47 8.15 -6.77
N GLY A 97 3.77 8.29 -6.49
CA GLY A 97 4.54 9.47 -6.89
C GLY A 97 3.95 10.76 -6.31
N ASP A 98 3.89 11.78 -7.14
CA ASP A 98 3.32 13.12 -6.91
C ASP A 98 1.82 13.23 -7.30
N THR A 99 1.12 12.10 -7.43
CA THR A 99 -0.32 12.09 -7.77
C THR A 99 -1.12 12.86 -6.70
N PRO A 100 -1.88 13.92 -7.07
CA PRO A 100 -2.73 14.65 -6.13
C PRO A 100 -3.94 13.81 -5.71
N PHE A 101 -4.20 13.75 -4.40
CA PHE A 101 -5.41 13.13 -3.85
C PHE A 101 -6.37 14.18 -3.30
N PRO A 102 -7.69 14.06 -3.55
CA PRO A 102 -8.67 15.06 -3.13
C PRO A 102 -9.01 15.04 -1.63
N ALA A 103 -8.51 14.05 -0.88
CA ALA A 103 -8.74 13.96 0.56
C ALA A 103 -7.59 14.64 1.32
N PRO A 104 -7.87 15.48 2.33
CA PRO A 104 -6.84 16.06 3.19
C PRO A 104 -6.06 14.92 3.88
N ASP A 105 -4.75 15.05 3.89
CA ASP A 105 -3.79 14.23 4.66
C ASP A 105 -3.59 12.76 4.25
N SER A 106 -4.10 12.33 3.10
CA SER A 106 -3.94 10.93 2.66
C SER A 106 -2.72 10.75 1.75
N THR A 107 -1.50 10.70 2.31
CA THR A 107 -0.39 10.00 1.63
C THR A 107 -0.71 8.52 1.60
N ARG A 108 -1.26 8.06 0.47
CA ARG A 108 -1.64 6.66 0.29
C ARG A 108 -0.40 5.85 0.00
N GLN A 109 -0.05 4.94 0.90
CA GLN A 109 0.94 3.91 0.58
C GLN A 109 0.30 2.88 -0.35
N ARG A 110 0.97 2.58 -1.47
CA ARG A 110 0.52 1.53 -2.39
C ARG A 110 0.98 0.16 -1.91
N PHE A 111 2.26 0.05 -1.55
CA PHE A 111 2.86 -1.18 -1.06
C PHE A 111 3.79 -0.88 0.11
N THR A 112 3.91 -1.85 1.00
CA THR A 112 5.00 -1.89 1.96
C THR A 112 6.25 -2.45 1.29
N VAL A 113 7.33 -1.67 1.23
CA VAL A 113 8.58 -2.07 0.58
C VAL A 113 9.69 -2.16 1.60
N PHE A 114 10.46 -3.24 1.52
CA PHE A 114 11.65 -3.45 2.33
C PHE A 114 12.90 -3.45 1.46
N GLN A 115 13.94 -2.79 1.93
CA GLN A 115 15.29 -2.97 1.42
C GLN A 115 15.89 -4.18 2.11
N VAL A 116 16.34 -5.15 1.31
CA VAL A 116 16.99 -6.38 1.78
C VAL A 116 18.49 -6.30 1.49
N SER A 117 19.32 -6.62 2.48
CA SER A 117 20.76 -6.83 2.30
C SER A 117 21.14 -8.18 2.87
N VAL A 118 21.90 -8.97 2.10
CA VAL A 118 22.36 -10.29 2.52
C VAL A 118 23.88 -10.31 2.45
N LYS A 119 24.52 -10.67 3.56
CA LYS A 119 25.97 -10.86 3.66
C LYS A 119 26.22 -12.30 4.11
N ASN A 120 27.11 -13.00 3.41
CA ASN A 120 27.44 -14.37 3.74
C ASN A 120 28.95 -14.59 3.62
N TYR A 121 29.61 -14.80 4.76
CA TYR A 121 31.05 -15.08 4.83
C TYR A 121 31.38 -16.47 5.37
N SER A 122 30.37 -17.23 5.81
CA SER A 122 30.58 -18.53 6.47
C SER A 122 30.09 -19.72 5.65
N PHE A 123 29.07 -19.54 4.80
CA PHE A 123 28.41 -20.66 4.15
C PHE A 123 28.68 -20.68 2.64
N PRO A 124 28.94 -21.85 2.02
CA PRO A 124 29.30 -21.93 0.61
C PRO A 124 28.11 -21.65 -0.33
N LYS A 125 26.89 -22.05 0.03
CA LYS A 125 25.67 -21.85 -0.77
C LYS A 125 24.48 -21.63 0.14
N VAL A 126 23.93 -20.41 0.13
CA VAL A 126 22.71 -20.05 0.85
C VAL A 126 21.70 -19.54 -0.16
N LEU A 127 20.50 -20.12 -0.14
CA LEU A 127 19.37 -19.64 -0.91
C LEU A 127 18.42 -18.92 0.03
N VAL A 128 18.23 -17.62 -0.19
CA VAL A 128 17.19 -16.84 0.48
C VAL A 128 16.02 -16.77 -0.49
N ASP A 129 14.95 -17.49 -0.19
CA ASP A 129 13.76 -17.55 -1.04
C ASP A 129 12.80 -16.39 -0.70
N PRO A 130 12.70 -15.35 -1.56
CA PRO A 130 11.80 -14.23 -1.29
C PRO A 130 10.34 -14.66 -1.22
N ALA A 131 9.92 -15.72 -1.92
CA ALA A 131 8.53 -16.14 -1.97
C ALA A 131 8.01 -16.73 -0.65
N LYS A 132 8.93 -17.04 0.27
CA LYS A 132 8.61 -17.58 1.61
C LYS A 132 8.64 -16.51 2.70
N VAL A 133 8.88 -15.25 2.36
CA VAL A 133 8.93 -14.16 3.33
C VAL A 133 7.50 -13.79 3.77
N ILE A 134 7.29 -13.73 5.08
CA ILE A 134 6.01 -13.39 5.71
C ILE A 134 6.26 -12.27 6.72
N LEU A 135 5.47 -11.21 6.63
CA LEU A 135 5.38 -10.18 7.67
C LEU A 135 4.26 -10.54 8.63
N VAL A 136 4.57 -10.63 9.92
CA VAL A 136 3.59 -10.90 10.98
C VAL A 136 3.33 -9.61 11.73
N ALA A 137 2.08 -9.12 11.68
CA ALA A 137 1.66 -7.95 12.42
C ALA A 137 1.40 -8.30 13.90
N GLY A 138 1.42 -7.31 14.79
CA GLY A 138 1.21 -7.52 16.23
C GLY A 138 -0.16 -8.12 16.61
N ASN A 139 -1.13 -8.09 15.70
CA ASN A 139 -2.43 -8.77 15.86
C ASN A 139 -2.43 -10.22 15.32
N GLY A 140 -1.25 -10.76 14.98
CA GLY A 140 -1.08 -12.11 14.43
C GLY A 140 -1.42 -12.25 12.95
N ARG A 141 -1.76 -11.15 12.24
CA ARG A 141 -2.03 -11.23 10.80
C ARG A 141 -0.75 -11.43 10.01
N GLU A 142 -0.79 -12.38 9.09
CA GLU A 142 0.30 -12.69 8.19
C GLU A 142 0.10 -12.01 6.83
N TYR A 143 1.18 -11.41 6.35
CA TYR A 143 1.24 -10.72 5.07
C TYR A 143 2.38 -11.34 4.26
N PRO A 144 2.09 -12.28 3.33
CA PRO A 144 3.13 -12.86 2.49
C PRO A 144 3.69 -11.82 1.53
N SER A 145 4.96 -11.99 1.17
CA SER A 145 5.59 -11.18 0.12
C SER A 145 4.84 -11.31 -1.21
N LEU A 146 4.80 -10.21 -1.97
CA LEU A 146 4.15 -10.19 -3.27
C LEU A 146 5.11 -10.69 -4.36
N SER A 147 4.67 -11.69 -5.14
CA SER A 147 5.41 -12.16 -6.31
C SER A 147 5.25 -11.19 -7.49
N LEU A 148 6.19 -11.25 -8.44
CA LEU A 148 6.10 -10.43 -9.66
C LEU A 148 4.79 -10.68 -10.42
N GLN A 149 4.30 -11.92 -10.42
CA GLN A 149 3.04 -12.29 -11.06
C GLN A 149 1.82 -11.65 -10.37
N GLN A 150 1.81 -11.59 -9.03
CA GLN A 150 0.74 -10.92 -8.28
C GLN A 150 0.76 -9.41 -8.53
N LEU A 151 1.95 -8.80 -8.55
CA LEU A 151 2.13 -7.39 -8.89
C LEU A 151 1.69 -7.09 -10.33
N GLU A 152 2.00 -7.97 -11.28
CA GLU A 152 1.55 -7.84 -12.67
C GLU A 152 0.02 -7.88 -12.76
N THR A 153 -0.63 -8.83 -12.09
CA THR A 153 -2.08 -8.91 -12.02
C THR A 153 -2.69 -7.63 -11.44
N TYR A 154 -2.10 -7.11 -10.36
CA TYR A 154 -2.53 -5.84 -9.77
C TYR A 154 -2.46 -4.69 -10.79
N TYR A 155 -1.36 -4.56 -11.53
CA TYR A 155 -1.20 -3.46 -12.48
C TYR A 155 -1.99 -3.61 -13.78
N ARG A 156 -2.26 -4.84 -14.22
CA ARG A 156 -3.10 -5.11 -15.39
C ARG A 156 -4.49 -4.52 -15.23
N ALA A 157 -5.03 -4.49 -14.02
CA ALA A 157 -6.32 -3.85 -13.72
C ALA A 157 -6.34 -2.33 -14.00
N TYR A 158 -5.18 -1.67 -14.09
CA TYR A 158 -5.08 -0.25 -14.42
C TYR A 158 -4.78 0.02 -15.90
N ALA A 159 -4.46 -1.02 -16.68
CA ALA A 159 -4.20 -0.93 -18.12
C ALA A 159 -5.49 -1.16 -18.94
N ILE A 160 -6.63 -0.65 -18.45
CA ILE A 160 -7.95 -0.90 -19.05
C ILE A 160 -8.01 -0.30 -20.45
N GLY A 161 -8.37 -1.13 -21.42
CA GLY A 161 -8.65 -0.70 -22.80
C GLY A 161 -7.45 -0.67 -23.74
N TYR A 162 -6.30 -1.27 -23.38
CA TYR A 162 -5.12 -1.43 -24.26
C TYR A 162 -4.76 -0.18 -25.08
N ARG A 163 -4.93 1.01 -24.50
CA ARG A 163 -4.48 2.25 -25.13
C ARG A 163 -2.95 2.26 -25.07
N GLY A 164 -2.27 2.54 -26.18
CA GLY A 164 -0.81 2.40 -26.29
C GLY A 164 -0.02 3.06 -25.14
N ASN A 165 -0.49 4.22 -24.67
CA ASN A 165 0.12 4.95 -23.55
C ASN A 165 -0.07 4.28 -22.17
N GLU A 166 -1.15 3.54 -21.95
CA GLU A 166 -1.35 2.83 -20.67
C GLU A 166 -0.51 1.54 -20.65
N TYR A 167 -0.39 0.89 -21.81
CA TYR A 167 0.46 -0.30 -21.94
C TYR A 167 1.95 0.02 -21.78
N SER A 168 2.42 1.16 -22.31
CA SER A 168 3.81 1.59 -22.10
C SER A 168 4.11 1.84 -20.62
N ARG A 169 3.21 2.53 -19.90
CA ARG A 169 3.34 2.75 -18.44
C ARG A 169 3.32 1.45 -17.65
N LEU A 170 2.47 0.49 -18.03
CA LEU A 170 2.47 -0.84 -17.43
C LEU A 170 3.83 -1.51 -17.60
N ARG A 171 4.38 -1.47 -18.82
CA ARG A 171 5.70 -2.05 -19.12
C ARG A 171 6.81 -1.41 -18.30
N GLU A 172 6.83 -0.07 -18.20
CA GLU A 172 7.82 0.65 -17.38
C GLU A 172 7.78 0.22 -15.90
N ARG A 173 6.57 0.11 -15.32
CA ARG A 173 6.39 -0.36 -13.94
C ARG A 173 6.93 -1.77 -13.74
N LEU A 174 6.61 -2.69 -14.66
CA LEU A 174 7.07 -4.07 -14.60
C LEU A 174 8.58 -4.18 -14.80
N GLU A 175 9.17 -3.40 -15.71
CA GLU A 175 10.62 -3.35 -15.91
C GLU A 175 11.34 -2.84 -14.65
N MET A 176 10.80 -1.82 -13.98
CA MET A 176 11.32 -1.34 -12.70
C MET A 176 11.31 -2.46 -11.65
N MET A 177 10.18 -3.11 -11.44
CA MET A 177 10.06 -4.21 -10.48
C MET A 177 11.00 -5.37 -10.77
N ARG A 178 11.11 -5.78 -12.04
CA ARG A 178 12.02 -6.85 -12.44
C ARG A 178 13.46 -6.55 -12.04
N ARG A 179 13.90 -5.30 -12.10
CA ARG A 179 15.29 -4.91 -11.80
C ARG A 179 15.57 -4.78 -10.31
N THR A 180 14.54 -4.51 -9.49
CA THR A 180 14.72 -4.16 -8.08
C THR A 180 14.25 -5.24 -7.11
N MET A 181 13.35 -6.13 -7.52
CA MET A 181 12.91 -7.25 -6.67
C MET A 181 14.08 -8.18 -6.37
N PHE A 182 14.16 -8.61 -5.11
CA PHE A 182 15.14 -9.58 -4.63
C PHE A 182 14.97 -10.93 -5.34
N ARG A 183 16.07 -11.62 -5.64
CA ARG A 183 16.12 -12.85 -6.43
C ARG A 183 17.15 -13.82 -5.86
#